data_AF-A0A1G5G1L1-F1
#
_entry.id   AF-A0A1G5G1L1-F1
#
_cell.length_a   1.000
_cell.length_b   1.000
_cell.length_c   1.000
_cell.angle_alpha   90.00
_cell.angle_beta   90.00
_cell.angle_gamma   90.00
#
_symmetry.space_group_name_H-M   'P 1'
#
loop_
_entity.id
_entity.type
_entity.pdbx_description
1 polymer ?
#
loop_
_entity_poly.entity_id
_entity_poly.type
_entity_poly.pdbx_seq_one_letter_code
_entity_poly.pdbx_strand_id
1 'polypeptide(L)'
;MDTDPATDLNNTDATDEPDYRDTDDDNDGVPTLTEDVDADGDPTNDDTDGDGTPDYLDTDDDGDGVDTALEDYDGDNDPTNQDTDADGTPDYLDSDDDGDGVDTQYENPNPDGDGNPNTGATQDTDTDTVPDYLDSDDDGDGINTVFENPNPDGDGTLTRGYPRHGWNRRTGLPGHGR
;
A
#
# COMPACT_ATOMS: atom_id res chain seq x y z
N MET A 1 23.38 2.03 37.53
CA MET A 1 23.84 2.48 36.21
C MET A 1 24.58 1.30 35.66
N ASP A 2 23.91 0.52 34.84
CA ASP A 2 24.60 -0.46 34.02
C ASP A 2 25.43 0.34 33.00
N THR A 3 26.66 -0.09 32.75
CA THR A 3 27.62 0.60 31.86
C THR A 3 28.17 -0.41 30.87
N ASP A 4 27.38 -1.41 30.51
CA ASP A 4 27.73 -2.34 29.46
C ASP A 4 27.53 -1.64 28.11
N PRO A 5 28.61 -1.32 27.37
CA PRO A 5 28.50 -0.66 26.08
C PRO A 5 27.73 -1.50 25.06
N ALA A 6 27.56 -2.81 25.27
CA ALA A 6 26.72 -3.63 24.39
C ALA A 6 25.22 -3.33 24.52
N THR A 7 24.78 -2.75 25.64
CA THR A 7 23.37 -2.36 25.87
C THR A 7 23.09 -0.87 25.58
N ASP A 8 24.07 -0.16 25.01
CA ASP A 8 24.06 1.30 24.78
C ASP A 8 24.20 1.64 23.27
N LEU A 9 24.10 0.63 22.40
CA LEU A 9 24.16 0.79 20.94
C LEU A 9 22.76 0.60 20.36
N ASN A 10 22.45 1.36 19.32
CA ASN A 10 21.19 1.22 18.58
C ASN A 10 21.13 -0.14 17.88
N ASN A 11 19.91 -0.64 17.75
CA ASN A 11 19.50 -1.93 17.23
C ASN A 11 18.02 -1.76 16.88
N THR A 12 17.73 -1.33 15.66
CA THR A 12 16.41 -0.86 15.22
C THR A 12 15.37 -1.96 15.30
N ASP A 13 15.69 -3.13 14.77
CA ASP A 13 14.85 -4.33 14.77
C ASP A 13 14.68 -5.01 16.17
N ALA A 14 15.49 -4.60 17.15
CA ALA A 14 15.62 -5.24 18.46
C ALA A 14 16.04 -6.73 18.42
N THR A 15 16.57 -7.23 17.29
CA THR A 15 17.04 -8.60 17.10
C THR A 15 18.53 -8.65 16.71
N ASP A 16 19.12 -9.85 16.70
CA ASP A 16 20.50 -10.09 16.24
C ASP A 16 21.61 -9.12 16.71
N GLU A 17 22.31 -8.43 15.79
CA GLU A 17 23.48 -7.58 16.09
C GLU A 17 23.10 -6.09 16.02
N PRO A 18 23.80 -5.18 16.73
CA PRO A 18 23.44 -3.76 16.67
C PRO A 18 23.74 -3.15 15.28
N ASP A 19 22.93 -2.19 14.81
CA ASP A 19 22.90 -1.57 13.47
C ASP A 19 24.28 -1.47 12.79
N TYR A 20 25.29 -0.91 13.46
CA TYR A 20 26.64 -0.76 12.89
C TYR A 20 27.35 -2.07 12.46
N ARG A 21 26.78 -3.23 12.77
CA ARG A 21 27.23 -4.58 12.39
C ARG A 21 26.13 -5.42 11.76
N ASP A 22 24.90 -4.93 11.66
CA ASP A 22 23.87 -5.59 10.89
C ASP A 22 24.03 -5.30 9.39
N THR A 23 23.39 -6.11 8.57
CA THR A 23 23.36 -5.95 7.10
C THR A 23 22.00 -5.53 6.58
N ASP A 24 21.03 -5.49 7.48
CA ASP A 24 19.60 -5.28 7.33
C ASP A 24 19.17 -4.80 8.73
N ASP A 25 19.18 -3.48 8.93
CA ASP A 25 19.22 -2.86 10.27
C ASP A 25 17.81 -2.87 10.94
N ASP A 26 16.74 -2.80 10.15
CA ASP A 26 15.32 -2.92 10.54
C ASP A 26 14.75 -4.35 10.34
N ASN A 27 15.45 -5.23 9.61
CA ASN A 27 15.05 -6.60 9.31
C ASN A 27 13.75 -6.70 8.50
N ASP A 28 13.54 -5.76 7.58
CA ASP A 28 12.43 -5.76 6.67
C ASP A 28 12.65 -6.66 5.41
N GLY A 29 13.86 -7.18 5.24
CA GLY A 29 14.23 -8.08 4.14
C GLY A 29 14.91 -7.38 2.96
N VAL A 30 15.03 -6.06 2.98
CA VAL A 30 15.85 -5.27 2.07
C VAL A 30 17.19 -4.97 2.76
N PRO A 31 18.34 -5.38 2.18
CA PRO A 31 19.61 -5.08 2.82
C PRO A 31 19.92 -3.59 2.80
N THR A 32 20.40 -3.01 3.90
CA THR A 32 20.86 -1.60 4.08
C THR A 32 21.68 -1.00 2.94
N LEU A 33 22.45 -1.81 2.22
CA LEU A 33 23.25 -1.34 1.06
C LEU A 33 22.45 -1.20 -0.24
N THR A 34 21.23 -1.72 -0.27
CA THR A 34 20.29 -1.71 -1.41
C THR A 34 19.37 -0.52 -1.33
N GLU A 35 19.09 -0.03 -0.13
CA GLU A 35 18.26 1.13 0.22
C GLU A 35 19.00 2.47 -0.03
N ASP A 36 19.78 2.50 -1.10
CA ASP A 36 20.42 3.67 -1.70
C ASP A 36 19.60 4.00 -2.96
N VAL A 37 18.36 4.41 -2.74
CA VAL A 37 17.31 4.67 -3.74
C VAL A 37 17.79 5.66 -4.80
N ASP A 38 18.53 6.71 -4.39
CA ASP A 38 19.04 7.73 -5.31
C ASP A 38 20.37 7.33 -6.00
N ALA A 39 20.98 6.23 -5.55
CA ALA A 39 22.22 5.63 -6.03
C ALA A 39 23.46 6.53 -5.93
N ASP A 40 23.53 7.42 -4.93
CA ASP A 40 24.69 8.25 -4.64
C ASP A 40 25.78 7.53 -3.81
N GLY A 41 25.44 6.36 -3.24
CA GLY A 41 26.31 5.51 -2.46
C GLY A 41 26.25 5.75 -0.95
N ASP A 42 25.22 6.45 -0.46
CA ASP A 42 24.98 6.75 0.94
C ASP A 42 23.52 6.47 1.33
N PRO A 43 23.15 5.22 1.70
CA PRO A 43 21.77 4.89 2.09
C PRO A 43 21.31 5.61 3.36
N THR A 44 22.22 6.27 4.10
CA THR A 44 21.87 6.93 5.37
C THR A 44 21.13 8.26 5.21
N ASN A 45 20.84 8.65 3.97
CA ASN A 45 20.24 9.93 3.63
C ASN A 45 19.00 9.85 2.75
N ASP A 46 18.58 8.63 2.42
CA ASP A 46 17.36 8.34 1.67
C ASP A 46 16.23 8.10 2.70
N ASP A 47 15.05 8.66 2.41
CA ASP A 47 13.90 8.84 3.32
C ASP A 47 12.68 9.03 2.39
N THR A 48 12.10 7.91 1.97
CA THR A 48 11.16 7.80 0.85
C THR A 48 9.83 8.44 1.21
N ASP A 49 9.30 8.20 2.41
CA ASP A 49 8.07 8.82 2.92
C ASP A 49 8.27 10.25 3.49
N GLY A 50 9.50 10.62 3.84
CA GLY A 50 9.87 11.93 4.36
C GLY A 50 9.50 12.16 5.83
N ASP A 51 9.32 11.10 6.63
CA ASP A 51 8.99 11.20 8.06
C ASP A 51 10.21 11.58 8.94
N GLY A 52 11.41 11.41 8.38
CA GLY A 52 12.69 11.71 9.01
C GLY A 52 13.44 10.51 9.58
N THR A 53 12.93 9.30 9.39
CA THR A 53 13.60 8.01 9.54
C THR A 53 14.13 7.62 8.16
N PRO A 54 15.45 7.42 8.01
CA PRO A 54 15.97 6.93 6.73
C PRO A 54 15.48 5.50 6.45
N ASP A 55 15.26 5.17 5.17
CA ASP A 55 14.72 3.88 4.70
C ASP A 55 15.37 2.69 5.41
N TYR A 56 16.71 2.63 5.46
CA TYR A 56 17.46 1.56 6.16
C TYR A 56 17.24 1.40 7.69
N LEU A 57 16.39 2.22 8.30
CA LEU A 57 15.95 2.11 9.69
C LEU A 57 14.42 2.21 9.82
N ASP A 58 13.70 2.30 8.72
CA ASP A 58 12.25 2.25 8.64
C ASP A 58 11.82 0.81 8.31
N THR A 59 10.59 0.45 8.65
CA THR A 59 10.04 -0.87 8.30
C THR A 59 8.92 -0.78 7.27
N ASP A 60 8.58 0.44 6.87
CA ASP A 60 7.45 0.89 6.05
C ASP A 60 7.97 2.11 5.26
N ASP A 61 8.90 1.86 4.31
CA ASP A 61 9.77 2.87 3.70
C ASP A 61 9.01 4.00 2.98
N ASP A 62 7.85 3.68 2.41
CA ASP A 62 6.99 4.61 1.68
C ASP A 62 5.82 5.17 2.52
N GLY A 63 5.66 4.64 3.75
CA GLY A 63 4.71 5.09 4.75
C GLY A 63 3.25 4.83 4.37
N ASP A 64 2.98 3.81 3.56
CA ASP A 64 1.65 3.45 3.09
C ASP A 64 0.87 2.57 4.11
N GLY A 65 1.57 2.10 5.16
CA GLY A 65 0.99 1.30 6.23
C GLY A 65 1.02 -0.21 5.99
N VAL A 66 1.74 -0.67 4.98
CA VAL A 66 2.17 -2.04 4.77
C VAL A 66 3.68 -2.12 5.03
N ASP A 67 4.10 -2.89 6.04
CA ASP A 67 5.53 -3.07 6.28
C ASP A 67 6.24 -3.65 5.03
N THR A 68 7.41 -3.13 4.64
CA THR A 68 8.24 -3.56 3.50
C THR A 68 8.39 -5.08 3.40
N ALA A 69 8.57 -5.75 4.54
CA ALA A 69 8.68 -7.21 4.62
C ALA A 69 7.45 -7.99 4.18
N LEU A 70 6.29 -7.33 4.12
CA LEU A 70 5.00 -7.90 3.80
C LEU A 70 4.59 -7.63 2.35
N GLU A 71 5.35 -6.82 1.64
CA GLU A 71 5.21 -6.56 0.20
C GLU A 71 5.97 -7.61 -0.63
N ASP A 72 6.00 -8.85 -0.14
CA ASP A 72 6.47 -10.05 -0.87
C ASP A 72 5.26 -10.92 -1.22
N TYR A 73 4.55 -10.53 -2.28
CA TYR A 73 3.29 -11.15 -2.68
C TYR A 73 3.48 -12.53 -3.34
N ASP A 74 4.65 -12.80 -3.93
CA ASP A 74 4.95 -14.06 -4.62
C ASP A 74 5.64 -15.12 -3.72
N GLY A 75 6.11 -14.69 -2.55
CA GLY A 75 6.69 -15.53 -1.50
C GLY A 75 8.09 -16.02 -1.82
N ASP A 76 8.85 -15.27 -2.62
CA ASP A 76 10.24 -15.57 -2.96
C ASP A 76 11.27 -14.98 -1.99
N ASN A 77 10.80 -14.28 -0.94
CA ASN A 77 11.57 -13.61 0.09
C ASN A 77 12.40 -12.42 -0.45
N ASP A 78 11.85 -11.70 -1.43
CA ASP A 78 12.47 -10.52 -2.04
C ASP A 78 11.39 -9.45 -2.36
N PRO A 79 11.09 -8.52 -1.44
CA PRO A 79 10.10 -7.46 -1.69
C PRO A 79 10.55 -6.49 -2.80
N THR A 80 11.85 -6.43 -3.10
CA THR A 80 12.43 -5.46 -4.06
C THR A 80 12.01 -5.67 -5.53
N ASN A 81 11.23 -6.72 -5.80
CA ASN A 81 10.84 -7.13 -7.15
C ASN A 81 9.33 -7.08 -7.42
N GLN A 82 8.51 -6.70 -6.43
CA GLN A 82 7.10 -6.37 -6.66
C GLN A 82 7.01 -4.95 -7.27
N ASP A 83 6.06 -4.76 -8.17
CA ASP A 83 5.87 -3.56 -9.03
C ASP A 83 4.49 -3.75 -9.68
N THR A 84 3.44 -3.52 -8.88
CA THR A 84 2.06 -3.91 -9.17
C THR A 84 1.50 -3.13 -10.36
N ASP A 85 1.79 -1.83 -10.45
CA ASP A 85 1.37 -0.97 -11.57
C ASP A 85 2.34 -0.99 -12.78
N ALA A 86 3.54 -1.56 -12.62
CA ALA A 86 4.60 -1.66 -13.61
C ALA A 86 5.18 -0.30 -14.07
N ASP A 87 5.21 0.71 -13.20
CA ASP A 87 5.82 2.02 -13.46
C ASP A 87 7.35 2.02 -13.29
N GLY A 88 7.86 1.02 -12.55
CA GLY A 88 9.28 0.78 -12.30
C GLY A 88 9.79 1.27 -10.94
N THR A 89 8.91 1.78 -10.09
CA THR A 89 9.09 1.93 -8.64
C THR A 89 8.59 0.64 -8.00
N PRO A 90 9.41 -0.07 -7.20
CA PRO A 90 8.91 -1.22 -6.46
C PRO A 90 7.86 -0.80 -5.43
N ASP A 91 6.90 -1.69 -5.15
CA ASP A 91 5.77 -1.46 -4.23
C ASP A 91 6.25 -0.88 -2.89
N TYR A 92 7.30 -1.45 -2.28
CA TYR A 92 7.86 -0.94 -1.00
C TYR A 92 8.45 0.49 -1.02
N LEU A 93 8.52 1.13 -2.18
CA LEU A 93 8.93 2.52 -2.35
C LEU A 93 7.82 3.37 -3.02
N ASP A 94 6.61 2.84 -3.17
CA ASP A 94 5.50 3.43 -3.91
C ASP A 94 4.18 3.45 -3.13
N SER A 95 3.88 4.61 -2.55
CA SER A 95 2.67 4.83 -1.74
C SER A 95 1.30 4.60 -2.44
N ASP A 96 1.28 4.28 -3.74
CA ASP A 96 0.12 4.03 -4.60
C ASP A 96 0.40 2.78 -5.47
N ASP A 97 0.59 1.63 -4.82
CA ASP A 97 1.01 0.33 -5.39
C ASP A 97 0.41 -0.03 -6.76
N ASP A 98 -0.89 0.22 -6.95
CA ASP A 98 -1.63 -0.16 -8.14
C ASP A 98 -1.76 0.96 -9.19
N GLY A 99 -1.19 2.13 -8.88
CA GLY A 99 -1.11 3.30 -9.74
C GLY A 99 -2.47 3.89 -10.11
N ASP A 100 -3.50 3.67 -9.30
CA ASP A 100 -4.83 4.16 -9.57
C ASP A 100 -5.05 5.62 -9.15
N GLY A 101 -4.24 6.12 -8.21
CA GLY A 101 -4.27 7.47 -7.69
C GLY A 101 -4.96 7.60 -6.33
N VAL A 102 -5.14 6.50 -5.61
CA VAL A 102 -5.58 6.44 -4.21
C VAL A 102 -4.47 5.76 -3.40
N ASP A 103 -3.72 6.55 -2.61
CA ASP A 103 -2.62 5.98 -1.81
C ASP A 103 -3.07 4.75 -1.00
N THR A 104 -2.24 3.68 -0.98
CA THR A 104 -2.53 2.36 -0.39
C THR A 104 -3.06 2.47 1.04
N GLN A 105 -2.52 3.39 1.84
CA GLN A 105 -2.97 3.70 3.21
C GLN A 105 -4.48 4.00 3.33
N TYR A 106 -5.13 4.45 2.25
CA TYR A 106 -6.55 4.79 2.19
C TYR A 106 -7.42 3.67 1.63
N GLU A 107 -6.83 2.56 1.23
CA GLU A 107 -7.49 1.39 0.63
C GLU A 107 -7.64 0.22 1.61
N ASN A 108 -7.30 0.49 2.88
CA ASN A 108 -7.52 -0.42 4.00
C ASN A 108 -6.82 -1.79 3.78
N PRO A 109 -5.49 -1.80 3.59
CA PRO A 109 -4.71 -3.02 3.34
C PRO A 109 -4.79 -4.02 4.51
N ASN A 110 -5.04 -3.52 5.74
CA ASN A 110 -5.06 -4.31 6.98
C ASN A 110 -6.39 -4.17 7.75
N PRO A 111 -7.50 -4.74 7.23
CA PRO A 111 -8.86 -4.55 7.77
C PRO A 111 -9.08 -5.09 9.18
N ASP A 112 -8.31 -6.10 9.61
CA ASP A 112 -8.43 -6.68 10.95
C ASP A 112 -7.46 -6.06 11.98
N GLY A 113 -6.51 -5.25 11.50
CA GLY A 113 -5.60 -4.45 12.31
C GLY A 113 -4.60 -5.29 13.10
N ASP A 114 -4.24 -6.47 12.61
CA ASP A 114 -3.25 -7.33 13.26
C ASP A 114 -1.80 -7.02 12.88
N GLY A 115 -1.63 -6.13 11.91
CA GLY A 115 -0.33 -5.63 11.44
C GLY A 115 0.19 -6.41 10.23
N ASN A 116 -0.62 -7.27 9.61
CA ASN A 116 -0.18 -8.05 8.47
C ASN A 116 -1.28 -8.19 7.41
N PRO A 117 -1.17 -7.47 6.26
CA PRO A 117 -2.17 -7.53 5.21
C PRO A 117 -2.23 -8.92 4.58
N ASN A 118 -1.19 -9.74 4.65
CA ASN A 118 -1.22 -11.12 4.14
C ASN A 118 -1.94 -12.12 5.06
N THR A 119 -2.53 -11.67 6.17
CA THR A 119 -3.29 -12.49 7.10
C THR A 119 -4.74 -12.03 7.28
N GLY A 120 -5.57 -12.89 7.86
CA GLY A 120 -6.98 -12.55 8.08
C GLY A 120 -7.85 -12.61 6.82
N ALA A 121 -8.76 -11.64 6.70
CA ALA A 121 -9.60 -11.45 5.52
C ALA A 121 -9.25 -10.11 4.90
N THR A 122 -8.23 -10.11 4.04
CA THR A 122 -7.97 -9.01 3.11
C THR A 122 -9.27 -8.64 2.39
N GLN A 123 -9.46 -7.34 2.22
CA GLN A 123 -10.56 -6.86 1.41
C GLN A 123 -10.27 -7.24 -0.06
N ASP A 124 -11.26 -7.87 -0.70
CA ASP A 124 -11.27 -8.34 -2.10
C ASP A 124 -12.73 -8.24 -2.56
N THR A 125 -13.08 -7.06 -3.09
CA THR A 125 -14.46 -6.61 -3.29
C THR A 125 -15.11 -7.30 -4.49
N ASP A 126 -14.37 -7.51 -5.58
CA ASP A 126 -14.87 -8.18 -6.79
C ASP A 126 -14.66 -9.72 -6.79
N THR A 127 -13.87 -10.23 -5.84
CA THR A 127 -13.53 -11.65 -5.63
C THR A 127 -12.63 -12.28 -6.70
N ASP A 128 -11.75 -11.48 -7.31
CA ASP A 128 -10.83 -11.92 -8.36
C ASP A 128 -9.47 -12.43 -7.86
N THR A 129 -9.25 -12.38 -6.54
CA THR A 129 -8.03 -12.78 -5.79
C THR A 129 -6.94 -11.73 -5.65
N VAL A 130 -7.10 -10.55 -6.24
CA VAL A 130 -6.26 -9.39 -5.95
C VAL A 130 -6.91 -8.62 -4.78
N PRO A 131 -6.17 -8.28 -3.72
CA PRO A 131 -6.68 -7.40 -2.68
C PRO A 131 -7.02 -6.01 -3.23
N ASP A 132 -8.01 -5.33 -2.64
CA ASP A 132 -8.46 -4.01 -3.12
C ASP A 132 -7.31 -2.99 -3.25
N TYR A 133 -6.33 -3.01 -2.33
CA TYR A 133 -5.17 -2.09 -2.34
C TYR A 133 -4.12 -2.37 -3.43
N LEU A 134 -4.29 -3.47 -4.18
CA LEU A 134 -3.46 -3.85 -5.34
C LEU A 134 -4.32 -3.93 -6.63
N ASP A 135 -5.58 -3.45 -6.58
CA ASP A 135 -6.54 -3.57 -7.67
C ASP A 135 -7.16 -2.23 -8.08
N SER A 136 -6.63 -1.72 -9.20
CA SER A 136 -7.03 -0.46 -9.80
C SER A 136 -8.52 -0.33 -10.21
N ASP A 137 -9.32 -1.39 -10.11
CA ASP A 137 -10.78 -1.47 -10.35
C ASP A 137 -11.42 -2.43 -9.32
N ASP A 138 -11.27 -2.12 -8.03
CA ASP A 138 -11.65 -2.93 -6.84
C ASP A 138 -13.01 -3.66 -6.89
N ASP A 139 -14.00 -3.09 -7.58
CA ASP A 139 -15.35 -3.65 -7.72
C ASP A 139 -15.65 -4.31 -9.09
N GLY A 140 -14.69 -4.25 -10.01
CA GLY A 140 -14.71 -4.85 -11.34
C GLY A 140 -15.77 -4.27 -12.28
N ASP A 141 -16.24 -3.03 -12.07
CA ASP A 141 -17.25 -2.39 -12.90
C ASP A 141 -16.69 -1.69 -14.17
N GLY A 142 -15.36 -1.54 -14.23
CA GLY A 142 -14.61 -0.92 -15.32
C GLY A 142 -14.39 0.58 -15.14
N ILE A 143 -14.49 1.08 -13.90
CA ILE A 143 -14.19 2.45 -13.49
C ILE A 143 -13.14 2.37 -12.39
N ASN A 144 -11.96 2.89 -12.70
CA ASN A 144 -10.84 2.88 -11.78
C ASN A 144 -11.13 3.63 -10.46
N THR A 145 -10.62 3.11 -9.34
CA THR A 145 -11.06 3.43 -7.95
C THR A 145 -10.98 4.92 -7.65
N VAL A 146 -9.95 5.62 -8.13
CA VAL A 146 -9.83 7.09 -7.98
C VAL A 146 -11.05 7.87 -8.52
N PHE A 147 -11.78 7.32 -9.49
CA PHE A 147 -12.95 7.94 -10.11
C PHE A 147 -14.30 7.53 -9.49
N GLU A 148 -14.30 6.59 -8.56
CA GLU A 148 -15.47 6.07 -7.85
C GLU A 148 -16.09 7.09 -6.88
N ASN A 149 -15.42 8.23 -6.68
CA ASN A 149 -15.65 9.19 -5.60
C ASN A 149 -15.41 8.47 -4.27
N PRO A 150 -14.16 8.50 -3.77
CA PRO A 150 -13.57 7.51 -2.87
C PRO A 150 -14.59 7.08 -1.84
N ASN A 151 -14.88 5.79 -1.80
CA ASN A 151 -15.72 5.17 -0.79
C ASN A 151 -14.82 4.81 0.39
N PRO A 152 -14.46 5.76 1.29
CA PRO A 152 -13.33 5.62 2.19
C PRO A 152 -13.64 4.65 3.35
N ASP A 153 -14.80 3.98 3.31
CA ASP A 153 -15.22 2.96 4.26
C ASP A 153 -15.45 1.58 3.61
N GLY A 154 -15.06 1.39 2.34
CA GLY A 154 -14.92 0.07 1.69
C GLY A 154 -16.21 -0.77 1.64
N ASP A 155 -17.39 -0.15 1.78
CA ASP A 155 -18.64 -0.89 1.97
C ASP A 155 -19.32 -1.38 0.66
N GLY A 156 -18.66 -1.16 -0.48
CA GLY A 156 -19.15 -1.54 -1.82
C GLY A 156 -20.47 -0.86 -2.21
N THR A 157 -20.83 0.27 -1.57
CA THR A 157 -22.01 1.04 -1.95
C THR A 157 -21.66 2.40 -2.54
N LEU A 158 -21.96 2.56 -3.83
CA LEU A 158 -22.08 3.87 -4.46
C LEU A 158 -22.89 4.80 -3.54
N THR A 159 -22.28 5.86 -3.05
CA THR A 159 -23.03 6.98 -2.48
C THR A 159 -23.97 7.49 -3.56
N ARG A 160 -25.23 7.06 -3.46
CA ARG A 160 -26.27 7.19 -4.47
C ARG A 160 -26.28 8.59 -5.12
N GLY A 161 -25.64 8.72 -6.27
CA GLY A 161 -25.27 10.04 -6.79
C GLY A 161 -25.69 10.38 -8.22
N TYR A 162 -25.78 9.42 -9.15
CA TYR A 162 -26.28 9.70 -10.50
C TYR A 162 -27.29 8.64 -10.95
N PRO A 163 -28.55 9.03 -11.28
CA PRO A 163 -29.47 8.10 -11.87
C PRO A 163 -28.89 7.70 -13.23
N ARG A 164 -28.68 6.39 -13.43
CA ARG A 164 -28.56 5.79 -14.76
C ARG A 164 -29.62 6.46 -15.62
N HIS A 165 -29.21 7.30 -16.57
CA HIS A 165 -30.11 8.00 -17.48
C HIS A 165 -30.73 6.94 -18.40
N GLY A 166 -31.74 6.26 -17.88
CA GLY A 166 -32.66 5.45 -18.64
C GLY A 166 -33.40 6.39 -19.58
N TRP A 167 -33.00 6.39 -20.84
CA TRP A 167 -33.80 6.92 -21.94
C TRP A 167 -35.03 6.03 -22.14
N ASN A 168 -35.95 6.06 -21.18
CA ASN A 168 -37.26 5.45 -21.31
C ASN A 168 -38.16 6.44 -22.07
N ARG A 169 -38.04 6.46 -23.41
CA ARG A 169 -39.01 7.15 -24.27
C ARG A 169 -40.33 6.40 -24.22
N ARG A 170 -41.19 6.71 -23.26
CA ARG A 170 -42.64 6.45 -23.31
C ARG A 170 -43.36 7.32 -22.29
N THR A 171 -43.82 8.50 -22.70
CA THR A 171 -45.02 9.11 -22.14
C THR A 171 -46.03 9.29 -23.25
N GLY A 172 -47.05 8.45 -23.23
CA GLY A 172 -48.29 8.66 -23.98
C GLY A 172 -49.02 9.85 -23.36
N LEU A 173 -49.40 10.80 -24.22
CA LEU A 173 -50.30 11.89 -23.89
C LEU A 173 -51.75 11.37 -23.80
N PRO A 174 -52.52 11.68 -22.74
CA PRO A 174 -53.97 11.59 -22.79
C PRO A 174 -54.59 12.98 -23.01
N GLY A 175 -55.37 13.08 -24.09
CA GLY A 175 -56.64 13.81 -24.14
C GLY A 175 -56.67 15.34 -24.05
N HIS A 176 -57.09 15.98 -25.15
CA HIS A 176 -58.06 17.07 -25.07
C HIS A 176 -59.11 16.91 -26.17
N GLY A 177 -60.36 16.72 -25.75
CA GLY A 177 -61.52 16.78 -26.63
C GLY A 177 -62.08 18.20 -26.71
N ARG A 178 -62.51 18.58 -27.91
CA ARG A 178 -63.81 19.17 -28.25
C ARG A 178 -63.93 19.26 -29.76
#